data_AF-A0A840V0H0-F1
#
_entry.id   AF-A0A840V0H0-F1
#
_cell.length_a   1.000
_cell.length_b   1.000
_cell.length_c   1.000
_cell.angle_alpha   90.00
_cell.angle_beta   90.00
_cell.angle_gamma   90.00
#
_symmetry.space_group_name_H-M   'P 1'
#
loop_
_entity.id
_entity.type
_entity.pdbx_description
1 polymer ?
#
loop_
_entity_poly.entity_id
_entity_poly.type
_entity_poly.pdbx_seq_one_letter_code
_entity_poly.pdbx_strand_id
1 'polypeptide(L)'
;MRENADVIRKYFSFEEAIREPVNRRFQDLRTNPSTVLIGVHIRRTDYKEFANGAFYFDVEEYHRVMKSVVESNPTVAIEFLVFSDETRSVGEFNQVHCHCLNFGFLGDLYALSQCDALIGPWSSFNRWAAFFGDIPRLEMGRDLRSFDLSDFDSEVGLNEANEKWEILGLAS
;
A
#
# COMPACT_ATOMS: atom_id res chain seq x y z
N MET A 1 -14.30 -10.99 12.95
CA MET A 1 -14.04 -11.15 11.50
C MET A 1 -12.97 -12.20 11.16
N ARG A 2 -12.35 -12.90 12.13
CA ARG A 2 -11.22 -13.82 11.86
C ARG A 2 -11.63 -15.21 11.36
N GLU A 3 -12.68 -15.81 11.93
CA GLU A 3 -13.03 -17.21 11.66
C GLU A 3 -13.39 -17.51 10.18
N ASN A 4 -13.72 -16.49 9.40
CA ASN A 4 -14.15 -16.65 8.00
C ASN A 4 -13.32 -15.85 6.99
N ALA A 5 -12.17 -15.29 7.40
CA ALA A 5 -11.38 -14.41 6.52
C ALA A 5 -10.98 -15.12 5.21
N ASP A 6 -10.44 -16.34 5.29
CA ASP A 6 -10.01 -17.11 4.12
C ASP A 6 -11.18 -17.52 3.23
N VAL A 7 -12.33 -17.83 3.82
CA VAL A 7 -13.56 -18.14 3.09
C VAL A 7 -14.02 -16.92 2.30
N ILE A 8 -13.99 -15.73 2.91
CA ILE A 8 -14.35 -14.47 2.26
C ILE A 8 -13.37 -14.15 1.13
N ARG A 9 -12.05 -14.24 1.37
CA ARG A 9 -11.01 -14.01 0.34
C ARG A 9 -11.20 -14.94 -0.86
N LYS A 10 -11.48 -16.22 -0.59
CA LYS A 10 -11.72 -17.22 -1.62
C LYS A 10 -13.01 -16.94 -2.40
N TYR A 11 -14.08 -16.58 -1.71
CA TYR A 11 -15.38 -16.36 -2.35
C TYR A 11 -15.40 -15.08 -3.19
N PHE A 12 -14.75 -14.01 -2.71
CA PHE A 12 -14.62 -12.73 -3.39
C PHE A 12 -13.28 -12.58 -4.12
N SER A 13 -12.71 -13.69 -4.58
CA SER A 13 -11.47 -13.67 -5.35
C SER A 13 -11.64 -12.91 -6.66
N PHE A 14 -10.60 -12.22 -7.10
CA PHE A 14 -10.60 -11.48 -8.36
C PHE A 14 -10.63 -12.41 -9.58
N GLU A 15 -11.39 -12.02 -10.61
CA GLU A 15 -11.41 -12.74 -11.88
C GLU A 15 -10.08 -12.64 -12.61
N GLU A 16 -9.74 -13.66 -13.41
CA GLU A 16 -8.47 -13.71 -14.14
C GLU A 16 -8.26 -12.49 -15.05
N ALA A 17 -9.33 -11.95 -15.63
CA ALA A 17 -9.29 -10.74 -16.46
C ALA A 17 -8.82 -9.49 -15.69
N ILE A 18 -9.02 -9.45 -14.37
CA ILE A 18 -8.49 -8.38 -13.49
C ILE A 18 -7.07 -8.70 -13.05
N ARG A 19 -6.78 -9.98 -12.78
CA ARG A 19 -5.49 -10.42 -12.23
C ARG A 19 -4.36 -10.35 -13.24
N GLU A 20 -4.61 -10.79 -14.47
CA GLU A 20 -3.56 -10.98 -15.48
C GLU A 20 -2.78 -9.69 -15.81
N PRO A 21 -3.43 -8.54 -16.09
CA PRO A 21 -2.70 -7.31 -16.39
C PRO A 21 -1.85 -6.82 -15.22
N VAL A 22 -2.36 -6.97 -14.00
CA VAL A 22 -1.66 -6.59 -12.76
C VAL A 22 -0.47 -7.50 -12.52
N ASN A 23 -0.67 -8.83 -12.59
CA ASN A 23 0.38 -9.81 -12.37
C ASN A 23 1.54 -9.62 -13.37
N ARG A 24 1.23 -9.39 -14.65
CA ARG A 24 2.23 -9.10 -15.67
C ARG A 24 3.03 -7.85 -15.31
N ARG A 25 2.36 -6.77 -14.90
CA ARG A 25 3.06 -5.54 -14.51
C ARG A 25 3.92 -5.74 -13.26
N PHE A 26 3.45 -6.51 -12.28
CA PHE A 26 4.20 -6.79 -11.05
C PHE A 26 5.44 -7.65 -11.31
N GLN A 27 5.40 -8.56 -12.28
CA GLN A 27 6.59 -9.30 -12.72
C GLN A 27 7.69 -8.36 -13.24
N ASP A 28 7.33 -7.32 -14.00
CA ASP A 28 8.28 -6.32 -14.50
C ASP A 28 8.86 -5.44 -13.38
N LEU A 29 8.05 -5.15 -12.36
CA LEU A 29 8.44 -4.28 -11.23
C LEU A 29 9.32 -5.03 -10.22
N ARG A 30 9.04 -6.32 -9.99
CA ARG A 30 9.72 -7.15 -8.99
C ARG A 30 10.99 -7.80 -9.57
N THR A 31 11.89 -6.97 -10.10
CA THR A 31 13.17 -7.41 -10.70
C THR A 31 14.15 -7.99 -9.67
N ASN A 32 14.08 -7.53 -8.42
CA ASN A 32 14.81 -8.09 -7.29
C ASN A 32 13.81 -8.66 -6.26
N PRO A 33 13.91 -9.96 -5.89
CA PRO A 33 13.04 -10.58 -4.88
C PRO A 33 13.06 -9.88 -3.52
N SER A 34 14.16 -9.19 -3.19
CA SER A 34 14.37 -8.49 -1.93
C SER A 34 13.78 -7.08 -1.90
N THR A 35 13.26 -6.58 -3.03
CA THR A 35 12.60 -5.27 -3.07
C THR A 35 11.27 -5.34 -2.32
N VAL A 36 11.05 -4.36 -1.45
CA VAL A 36 9.80 -4.13 -0.73
C VAL A 36 8.93 -3.20 -1.57
N LEU A 37 7.80 -3.72 -2.04
CA LEU A 37 6.78 -2.97 -2.79
C LEU A 37 5.77 -2.38 -1.80
N ILE A 38 5.73 -1.06 -1.67
CA ILE A 38 4.77 -0.36 -0.81
C ILE A 38 3.69 0.29 -1.68
N GLY A 39 2.45 -0.18 -1.54
CA GLY A 39 1.30 0.42 -2.22
C GLY A 39 0.89 1.73 -1.54
N VAL A 40 0.74 2.81 -2.30
CA VAL A 40 0.29 4.11 -1.81
C VAL A 40 -1.06 4.43 -2.41
N HIS A 41 -2.11 4.39 -1.58
CA HIS A 41 -3.47 4.73 -1.98
C HIS A 41 -3.76 6.20 -1.66
N ILE A 42 -3.81 7.03 -2.70
CA ILE A 42 -4.15 8.45 -2.62
C ILE A 42 -5.62 8.61 -2.98
N ARG A 43 -6.42 9.04 -2.01
CA ARG A 43 -7.84 9.35 -2.21
C ARG A 43 -8.07 10.83 -1.93
N ARG A 44 -8.45 11.61 -2.93
CA ARG A 44 -8.59 13.07 -2.80
C ARG A 44 -9.96 13.59 -3.17
N THR A 45 -10.65 13.02 -4.16
CA THR A 45 -11.82 13.64 -4.80
C THR A 45 -12.95 13.93 -3.82
N ASP A 46 -13.71 12.91 -3.45
CA ASP A 46 -14.79 12.99 -2.45
C ASP A 46 -14.27 13.30 -1.03
N TYR A 47 -12.99 13.03 -0.77
CA TYR A 47 -12.40 13.25 0.55
C TYR A 47 -12.26 14.72 0.93
N LYS A 48 -12.31 15.65 -0.03
CA LYS A 48 -12.37 17.11 0.25
C LYS A 48 -13.54 17.49 1.16
N GLU A 49 -14.68 16.83 0.99
CA GLU A 49 -15.92 17.12 1.72
C GLU A 49 -16.26 16.04 2.75
N PHE A 50 -15.84 14.78 2.50
CA PHE A 50 -16.08 13.67 3.41
C PHE A 50 -15.48 13.93 4.80
N ALA A 51 -16.27 13.67 5.84
CA ALA A 51 -15.88 13.88 7.24
C ALA A 51 -15.25 15.27 7.49
N ASN A 52 -15.76 16.32 6.82
CA ASN A 52 -15.22 17.68 6.87
C ASN A 52 -13.72 17.75 6.50
N GLY A 53 -13.26 16.90 5.57
CA GLY A 53 -11.86 16.85 5.14
C GLY A 53 -10.90 16.18 6.13
N ALA A 54 -11.41 15.49 7.16
CA ALA A 54 -10.57 14.89 8.20
C ALA A 54 -9.52 13.92 7.64
N PHE A 55 -9.83 13.22 6.55
CA PHE A 55 -8.95 12.24 5.89
C PHE A 55 -8.40 12.72 4.55
N TYR A 56 -8.60 14.00 4.23
CA TYR A 56 -8.03 14.61 3.05
C TYR A 56 -6.57 14.95 3.30
N PHE A 57 -5.67 14.34 2.53
CA PHE A 57 -4.24 14.59 2.61
C PHE A 57 -3.72 15.10 1.27
N ASP A 58 -2.87 16.11 1.34
CA ASP A 58 -2.19 16.62 0.16
C ASP A 58 -1.11 15.64 -0.34
N VAL A 59 -0.74 15.70 -1.63
CA VAL A 59 0.22 14.75 -2.22
C VAL A 59 1.57 14.88 -1.51
N GLU A 60 1.92 16.10 -1.11
CA GLU A 60 3.08 16.43 -0.31
C GLU A 60 3.07 15.74 1.07
N GLU A 61 1.89 15.49 1.66
CA GLU A 61 1.79 14.71 2.90
C GLU A 61 2.17 13.24 2.67
N TYR A 62 1.68 12.62 1.60
CA TYR A 62 2.10 11.26 1.23
C TYR A 62 3.59 11.20 0.92
N HIS A 63 4.11 12.17 0.17
CA HIS A 63 5.52 12.24 -0.18
C HIS A 63 6.43 12.33 1.05
N ARG A 64 6.05 13.13 2.06
CA ARG A 64 6.78 13.19 3.34
C ARG A 64 6.84 11.84 4.04
N VAL A 65 5.72 11.11 4.09
CA VAL A 65 5.67 9.77 4.70
C VAL A 65 6.56 8.80 3.93
N MET A 66 6.43 8.75 2.60
CA MET A 66 7.26 7.89 1.74
C MET A 66 8.75 8.16 1.94
N LYS A 67 9.14 9.43 2.03
CA LYS A 67 10.52 9.83 2.27
C LYS A 67 11.01 9.38 3.65
N SER A 68 10.22 9.59 4.70
CA SER A 68 10.56 9.14 6.05
C SER A 68 10.79 7.63 6.13
N VAL A 69 9.96 6.84 5.44
CA VAL A 69 10.10 5.38 5.38
C VAL A 69 11.43 5.00 4.72
N VAL A 70 11.82 5.64 3.62
CA VAL A 70 13.11 5.38 2.96
C VAL A 70 14.28 5.79 3.84
N GLU A 71 14.22 6.98 4.45
CA GLU A 71 15.30 7.52 5.28
C GLU A 71 15.56 6.69 6.54
N SER A 72 14.51 6.09 7.10
CA SER A 72 14.61 5.23 8.29
C SER A 72 15.07 3.81 7.96
N ASN A 73 15.08 3.42 6.68
CA ASN A 73 15.39 2.06 6.23
C ASN A 73 16.46 2.06 5.10
N PRO A 74 17.66 2.62 5.34
CA PRO A 74 18.64 2.89 4.28
C PRO A 74 19.22 1.65 3.60
N THR A 75 19.06 0.47 4.21
CA THR A 75 19.54 -0.82 3.67
C THR A 75 18.47 -1.61 2.93
N VAL A 76 17.22 -1.15 2.95
CA VAL A 76 16.08 -1.84 2.34
C VAL A 76 15.81 -1.23 0.98
N ALA A 77 15.74 -2.07 -0.06
CA ALA A 77 15.31 -1.61 -1.38
C ALA A 77 13.79 -1.43 -1.37
N ILE A 78 13.32 -0.18 -1.40
CA ILE A 78 11.89 0.16 -1.34
C ILE A 78 11.46 0.78 -2.66
N GLU A 79 10.34 0.27 -3.21
CA GLU A 79 9.70 0.78 -4.42
C GLU A 79 8.23 1.09 -4.10
N PHE A 80 7.79 2.32 -4.37
CA PHE A 80 6.40 2.71 -4.11
C PHE A 80 5.52 2.55 -5.36
N LEU A 81 4.34 1.96 -5.19
CA LEU A 81 3.33 1.83 -6.24
C LEU A 81 2.15 2.73 -5.90
N VAL A 82 2.03 3.86 -6.59
CA VAL A 82 1.04 4.92 -6.33
C VAL A 82 -0.23 4.68 -7.14
N PHE A 83 -1.36 4.60 -6.44
CA PHE A 83 -2.71 4.47 -6.99
C PHE A 83 -3.56 5.64 -6.50
N SER A 84 -4.26 6.30 -7.43
CA SER A 84 -4.93 7.56 -7.13
C SER A 84 -6.23 7.70 -7.91
N ASP A 85 -7.22 8.33 -7.28
CA ASP A 85 -8.49 8.70 -7.92
C ASP A 85 -8.37 9.92 -8.87
N GLU A 86 -7.20 10.56 -8.88
CA GLU A 86 -6.80 11.60 -9.82
C GLU A 86 -5.51 11.20 -10.56
N THR A 87 -5.31 11.63 -11.81
CA THR A 87 -4.05 11.41 -12.54
C THR A 87 -2.85 11.98 -11.79
N ARG A 88 -1.82 11.16 -11.57
CA ARG A 88 -0.55 11.53 -10.91
C ARG A 88 0.65 11.30 -11.81
N SER A 89 1.77 11.91 -11.44
CA SER A 89 3.06 11.79 -12.11
C SER A 89 4.18 11.54 -11.10
N VAL A 90 5.18 10.77 -11.49
CA VAL A 90 6.34 10.45 -10.65
C VAL A 90 7.13 11.69 -10.21
N GLY A 91 7.02 12.80 -10.94
CA GLY A 91 7.67 14.08 -10.59
C GLY A 91 7.17 14.70 -9.29
N GLU A 92 5.98 14.30 -8.82
CA GLU A 92 5.43 14.71 -7.52
C GLU A 92 6.19 14.07 -6.34
N PHE A 93 6.94 12.98 -6.58
CA PHE A 93 7.58 12.17 -5.54
C PHE A 93 9.11 12.13 -5.74
N ASN A 94 9.76 13.30 -5.69
CA ASN A 94 11.21 13.38 -5.84
C ASN A 94 11.95 12.65 -4.69
N GLN A 95 13.17 12.18 -4.94
CA GLN A 95 14.01 11.49 -3.94
C GLN A 95 13.48 10.12 -3.44
N VAL A 96 12.40 9.60 -4.02
CA VAL A 96 11.91 8.23 -3.77
C VAL A 96 11.70 7.51 -5.10
N HIS A 97 11.88 6.18 -5.10
CA HIS A 97 11.58 5.34 -6.27
C HIS A 97 10.09 5.00 -6.28
N CYS A 98 9.39 5.38 -7.35
CA CYS A 98 7.96 5.10 -7.44
C CYS A 98 7.45 4.95 -8.88
N HIS A 99 6.28 4.30 -8.98
CA HIS A 99 5.48 4.21 -10.18
C HIS A 99 4.06 4.70 -9.91
N CYS A 100 3.51 5.56 -10.78
CA CYS A 100 2.08 5.87 -10.78
C CYS A 100 1.37 4.87 -11.70
N LEU A 101 0.46 4.07 -11.15
CA LEU A 101 -0.23 3.00 -11.85
C LEU A 101 -1.76 3.23 -11.83
N ASN A 102 -2.45 2.64 -12.79
CA ASN A 102 -3.91 2.68 -12.89
C ASN A 102 -4.38 1.45 -13.68
N PHE A 103 -5.18 0.61 -13.03
CA PHE A 103 -5.84 -0.57 -13.59
C PHE A 103 -7.37 -0.49 -13.43
N GLY A 104 -7.89 0.70 -13.13
CA GLY A 104 -9.29 0.91 -12.74
C GLY A 104 -9.61 0.35 -11.36
N PHE A 105 -10.86 0.54 -10.92
CA PHE A 105 -11.26 0.31 -9.53
C PHE A 105 -10.90 -1.09 -8.98
N LEU A 106 -11.31 -2.16 -9.67
CA LEU A 106 -11.01 -3.53 -9.20
C LEU A 106 -9.56 -3.94 -9.43
N GLY A 107 -8.92 -3.44 -10.49
CA GLY A 107 -7.52 -3.71 -10.78
C GLY A 107 -6.60 -3.06 -9.75
N ASP A 108 -6.87 -1.82 -9.36
CA ASP A 108 -6.12 -1.10 -8.33
C ASP A 108 -6.32 -1.76 -6.95
N LEU A 109 -7.55 -2.22 -6.64
CA LEU A 109 -7.82 -2.95 -5.40
C LEU A 109 -6.99 -4.23 -5.33
N TYR A 110 -6.95 -5.01 -6.41
CA TYR A 110 -6.13 -6.21 -6.51
C TYR A 110 -4.63 -5.87 -6.45
N ALA A 111 -4.17 -4.87 -7.20
CA ALA A 111 -2.77 -4.47 -7.24
C ALA A 111 -2.25 -4.03 -5.86
N LEU A 112 -3.01 -3.22 -5.13
CA LEU A 112 -2.70 -2.87 -3.75
C LEU A 112 -2.62 -4.13 -2.87
N SER A 113 -3.53 -5.08 -3.05
CA SER A 113 -3.51 -6.35 -2.30
C SER A 113 -2.31 -7.26 -2.63
N GLN A 114 -1.57 -7.00 -3.72
CA GLN A 114 -0.35 -7.74 -4.08
C GLN A 114 0.94 -7.04 -3.61
N CYS A 115 0.83 -5.86 -2.97
CA CYS A 115 1.98 -5.17 -2.38
C CYS A 115 2.41 -5.86 -1.08
N ASP A 116 3.56 -5.45 -0.54
CA ASP A 116 4.09 -6.01 0.71
C ASP A 116 3.55 -5.27 1.94
N ALA A 117 3.21 -4.00 1.76
CA ALA A 117 2.60 -3.14 2.75
C ALA A 117 1.84 -1.98 2.08
N LEU A 118 0.95 -1.31 2.82
CA LEU A 118 0.11 -0.23 2.29
C LEU A 118 0.22 1.06 3.08
N ILE A 119 0.29 2.20 2.39
CA ILE A 119 0.13 3.55 2.94
C ILE A 119 -1.17 4.13 2.38
N GLY A 120 -2.03 4.69 3.23
CA GLY A 120 -3.19 5.42 2.73
C GLY A 120 -4.09 5.99 3.82
N PRO A 121 -5.11 6.76 3.46
CA PRO A 121 -6.04 7.34 4.42
C PRO A 121 -6.93 6.28 5.05
N TRP A 122 -7.69 6.68 6.08
CA TRP A 122 -8.81 5.87 6.57
C TRP A 122 -9.85 5.71 5.47
N SER A 123 -9.82 4.55 4.80
CA SER A 123 -10.64 4.25 3.64
C SER A 123 -11.03 2.79 3.62
N SER A 124 -12.29 2.50 3.33
CA SER A 124 -12.75 1.12 3.13
C SER A 124 -11.99 0.44 1.99
N PHE A 125 -11.67 1.18 0.91
CA PHE A 125 -10.91 0.65 -0.23
C PHE A 125 -9.52 0.16 0.20
N ASN A 126 -8.79 1.00 0.94
CA ASN A 126 -7.47 0.67 1.48
C ASN A 126 -7.53 -0.54 2.45
N ARG A 127 -8.57 -0.60 3.28
CA ARG A 127 -8.79 -1.71 4.22
C ARG A 127 -9.17 -3.02 3.53
N TRP A 128 -9.95 -2.97 2.46
CA TRP A 128 -10.26 -4.15 1.64
C TRP A 128 -9.01 -4.66 0.92
N ALA A 129 -8.15 -3.77 0.39
CA ALA A 129 -6.87 -4.17 -0.20
C ALA A 129 -5.99 -4.92 0.82
N ALA A 130 -5.81 -4.34 2.02
CA ALA A 130 -5.06 -4.97 3.11
C ALA A 130 -5.67 -6.33 3.49
N PHE A 131 -7.01 -6.40 3.60
CA PHE A 131 -7.72 -7.62 3.93
C PHE A 131 -7.51 -8.72 2.87
N PHE A 132 -7.60 -8.40 1.58
CA PHE A 132 -7.40 -9.37 0.50
C PHE A 132 -5.95 -9.83 0.37
N GLY A 133 -4.99 -8.94 0.64
CA GLY A 133 -3.56 -9.26 0.59
C GLY A 133 -3.04 -9.94 1.86
N ASP A 134 -3.77 -9.84 2.97
CA ASP A 134 -3.28 -10.18 4.31
C ASP A 134 -1.97 -9.43 4.65
N ILE A 135 -1.96 -8.13 4.34
CA ILE A 135 -0.76 -7.30 4.41
C ILE A 135 -0.92 -6.14 5.39
N PRO A 136 0.17 -5.71 6.03
CA PRO A 136 0.13 -4.65 7.01
C PRO A 136 -0.08 -3.28 6.34
N ARG A 137 -0.60 -2.32 7.10
CA ARG A 137 -1.02 -1.02 6.59
C ARG A 137 -0.69 0.11 7.56
N LEU A 138 -0.06 1.16 7.03
CA LEU A 138 0.10 2.45 7.67
C LEU A 138 -1.09 3.35 7.31
N GLU A 139 -1.86 3.74 8.32
CA GLU A 139 -2.94 4.71 8.16
C GLU A 139 -2.40 6.15 8.27
N MET A 140 -2.66 6.97 7.25
CA MET A 140 -2.30 8.38 7.27
C MET A 140 -3.04 9.10 8.41
N GLY A 141 -2.27 9.76 9.27
CA GLY A 141 -2.77 10.63 10.33
C GLY A 141 -2.26 12.05 10.17
N ARG A 142 -2.65 12.93 11.10
CA ARG A 142 -2.13 14.32 11.19
C ARG A 142 -0.88 14.44 12.05
N ASP A 143 -0.34 13.31 12.50
CA ASP A 143 0.89 13.28 13.26
C ASP A 143 2.07 13.63 12.35
N LEU A 144 2.95 14.50 12.84
CA LEU A 144 4.15 14.97 12.13
C LEU A 144 5.40 14.16 12.48
N ARG A 145 5.24 13.03 13.18
CA ARG A 145 6.33 12.11 13.48
C ARG A 145 6.97 11.52 12.23
N SER A 146 8.19 11.01 12.39
CA SER A 146 8.81 10.13 11.41
C SER A 146 8.10 8.77 11.39
N PHE A 147 8.03 8.20 10.19
CA PHE A 147 7.50 6.87 9.92
C PHE A 147 8.61 5.92 9.45
N ASP A 148 8.54 4.67 9.90
CA ASP A 148 9.38 3.57 9.45
C ASP A 148 8.53 2.29 9.18
N LEU A 149 9.17 1.15 8.92
CA LEU A 149 8.48 -0.09 8.57
C LEU A 149 7.75 -0.74 9.76
N SER A 150 8.13 -0.42 11.00
CA SER A 150 7.47 -0.91 12.21
C SER A 150 6.10 -0.26 12.46
N ASP A 151 5.81 0.85 11.78
CA ASP A 151 4.55 1.57 11.90
C ASP A 151 3.37 0.96 11.15
N PHE A 152 3.62 -0.07 10.33
CA PHE A 152 2.59 -0.75 9.57
C PHE A 152 1.88 -1.76 10.47
N ASP A 153 0.63 -1.44 10.83
CA ASP A 153 -0.17 -2.31 11.69
C ASP A 153 -0.61 -3.57 10.94
N SER A 154 -0.63 -4.68 11.67
CA SER A 154 -0.96 -6.04 11.21
C SER A 154 -2.30 -6.52 11.75
N GLU A 155 -3.27 -5.60 11.96
CA GLU A 155 -4.63 -5.90 12.44
C GLU A 155 -5.35 -7.06 11.70
N VAL A 156 -4.81 -7.53 10.57
CA VAL A 156 -5.21 -8.75 9.86
C VAL A 156 -4.10 -9.83 9.98
N GLY A 157 -4.35 -10.87 10.77
CA GLY A 157 -3.82 -12.24 10.55
C GLY A 157 -2.31 -12.45 10.45
N LEU A 158 -1.52 -12.12 11.48
CA LEU A 158 -0.10 -12.46 11.53
C LEU A 158 0.16 -13.98 11.56
N ASN A 159 0.82 -14.48 10.50
CA ASN A 159 1.86 -15.51 10.60
C ASN A 159 2.90 -15.34 9.47
N GLU A 160 2.52 -14.94 8.26
CA GLU A 160 3.47 -14.85 7.11
C GLU A 160 4.17 -13.49 6.96
N ALA A 161 3.53 -12.37 7.33
CA ALA A 161 4.17 -11.05 7.30
C ALA A 161 5.39 -10.99 8.25
N ASN A 162 5.31 -11.64 9.41
CA ASN A 162 6.42 -11.72 10.36
C ASN A 162 7.63 -12.46 9.76
N GLU A 163 7.45 -13.60 9.08
CA GLU A 163 8.56 -14.30 8.43
C GLU A 163 9.24 -13.44 7.35
N LYS A 164 8.45 -12.65 6.59
CA LYS A 164 8.98 -11.74 5.57
C LYS A 164 9.75 -10.56 6.18
N TRP A 165 9.24 -9.98 7.26
CA TRP A 165 9.95 -8.94 8.01
C TRP A 165 11.19 -9.51 8.71
N GLU A 166 11.15 -10.74 9.22
CA GLU A 166 12.30 -11.45 9.80
C GLU A 166 13.39 -11.72 8.74
N ILE A 167 13.02 -12.14 7.53
CA ILE A 167 13.94 -12.30 6.39
C ILE A 167 14.63 -10.97 6.04
N LEU A 168 13.93 -9.84 6.21
CA LEU A 168 14.46 -8.50 5.99
C LEU A 168 15.15 -7.91 7.24
N GLY A 169 15.16 -8.61 8.39
CA GLY A 169 15.76 -8.16 9.65
C GLY A 169 14.99 -7.06 10.38
N LEU A 170 13.68 -6.95 10.12
CA LEU A 170 12.79 -5.85 10.56
C LEU A 170 11.77 -6.25 11.64
N ALA A 171 11.73 -7.53 12.03
CA ALA A 171 10.96 -8.02 13.17
C ALA A 171 11.92 -8.60 14.23
N SER A 172 11.72 -8.22 15.50
CA SER A 172 12.47 -8.70 16.67
C SER A 172 11.61 -9.57 17.57
#